data_AF-A0A8H7RSH9-F1
#
_entry.id   AF-A0A8H7RSH9-F1
#
_cell.length_a   1.000
_cell.length_b   1.000
_cell.length_c   1.000
_cell.angle_alpha   90.00
_cell.angle_beta   90.00
_cell.angle_gamma   90.00
#
_symmetry.space_group_name_H-M   'P 1'
#
loop_
_entity.id
_entity.type
_entity.pdbx_description
1 polymer ?
#
loop_
_entity_poly.entity_id
_entity_poly.type
_entity_poly.pdbx_seq_one_letter_code
_entity_poly.pdbx_strand_id
1 'polypeptide(L)'
;MQPTNNRPPLETSNEASAIANPEEALVNELEEIKRNAIRVLTLRAACYAAKQQYRDELRDGWMLINIASEDPAGYLCVGRRYASQGRHQRALDVFRKGLESVPMSHSDYHCLLQGKMHAQQSL
;
A
#
# COMPACT_ATOMS: atom_id res chain seq x y z
N MET A 1 -24.67 -60.27 10.53
CA MET A 1 -24.52 -58.89 11.02
C MET A 1 -23.25 -58.32 10.42
N GLN A 2 -23.36 -57.33 9.53
CA GLN A 2 -22.19 -56.62 8.98
C GLN A 2 -22.01 -55.29 9.73
N PRO A 3 -20.77 -54.86 10.04
CA PRO A 3 -20.56 -53.60 10.75
C PRO A 3 -20.79 -52.43 9.80
N THR A 4 -21.69 -51.52 10.19
CA THR A 4 -21.90 -50.24 9.55
C THR A 4 -20.65 -49.37 9.76
N ASN A 5 -19.85 -49.24 8.71
CA ASN A 5 -18.69 -48.37 8.66
C ASN A 5 -19.16 -46.89 8.59
N ASN A 6 -19.41 -46.29 9.76
CA ASN A 6 -19.61 -44.85 9.89
C ASN A 6 -18.25 -44.15 9.80
N ARG A 7 -17.76 -43.96 8.57
CA ARG A 7 -16.66 -43.02 8.29
C ARG A 7 -17.25 -41.61 8.29
N PRO A 8 -16.77 -40.67 9.13
CA PRO A 8 -17.24 -39.29 9.05
C PRO A 8 -16.91 -38.71 7.65
N PRO A 9 -17.73 -37.80 7.11
CA PRO A 9 -17.42 -37.16 5.84
C PRO A 9 -16.10 -36.41 5.99
N LEU A 10 -15.19 -36.62 5.04
CA LEU A 10 -13.95 -35.87 4.93
C LEU A 10 -14.28 -34.37 4.96
N GLU A 11 -13.57 -33.63 5.81
CA GLU A 11 -13.53 -32.17 5.83
C GLU A 11 -12.94 -31.63 4.52
N THR A 12 -13.70 -31.68 3.42
CA THR A 12 -13.25 -31.13 2.12
C THR A 12 -13.90 -29.80 1.78
N SER A 13 -14.60 -29.18 2.72
CA SER A 13 -15.33 -27.93 2.44
C SER A 13 -14.40 -26.74 2.20
N ASN A 14 -13.20 -26.74 2.77
CA ASN A 14 -12.23 -25.64 2.59
C ASN A 14 -11.19 -25.91 1.49
N GLU A 15 -10.88 -27.17 1.20
CA GLU A 15 -9.91 -27.51 0.15
C GLU A 15 -10.58 -27.56 -1.25
N ALA A 16 -11.86 -27.92 -1.34
CA ALA A 16 -12.54 -28.02 -2.63
C ALA A 16 -12.86 -26.66 -3.28
N SER A 17 -13.02 -25.59 -2.49
CA SER A 17 -13.27 -24.23 -3.01
C SER A 17 -12.02 -23.60 -3.63
N ALA A 18 -10.82 -23.97 -3.14
CA ALA A 18 -9.54 -23.50 -3.67
C ALA A 18 -9.23 -24.04 -5.08
N ILE A 19 -9.87 -25.14 -5.50
CA ILE A 19 -9.65 -25.77 -6.80
C ILE A 19 -10.59 -25.18 -7.87
N ALA A 20 -11.64 -24.45 -7.49
CA ALA A 20 -12.67 -23.98 -8.42
C ALA A 20 -12.21 -22.80 -9.30
N ASN A 21 -11.21 -22.01 -8.88
CA ASN A 21 -10.65 -20.92 -9.69
C ASN A 21 -9.22 -20.55 -9.24
N PRO A 22 -8.18 -21.33 -9.61
CA PRO A 22 -6.82 -21.15 -9.08
C PRO A 22 -6.18 -19.80 -9.44
N GLU A 23 -6.57 -19.18 -10.56
CA GLU A 23 -6.11 -17.84 -10.94
C GLU A 23 -6.62 -16.75 -10.00
N GLU A 24 -7.91 -16.84 -9.62
CA GLU A 24 -8.53 -15.90 -8.68
C GLU A 24 -7.92 -16.02 -7.28
N ALA A 25 -7.64 -17.26 -6.84
CA ALA A 25 -6.94 -17.51 -5.58
C ALA A 25 -5.56 -16.86 -5.55
N LEU A 26 -4.78 -17.00 -6.64
CA LEU A 26 -3.46 -16.40 -6.76
C LEU A 26 -3.51 -14.86 -6.77
N VAL A 27 -4.48 -14.27 -7.47
CA VAL A 27 -4.70 -12.81 -7.47
C VAL A 27 -5.03 -12.32 -6.06
N ASN A 28 -5.94 -12.98 -5.36
CA ASN A 28 -6.32 -12.61 -4.00
C ASN A 28 -5.14 -12.68 -3.02
N GLU A 29 -4.30 -13.72 -3.13
CA GLU A 29 -3.10 -13.86 -2.33
C GLU A 29 -2.07 -12.76 -2.63
N LEU A 30 -1.86 -12.43 -3.91
CA LEU A 30 -0.98 -11.33 -4.31
C LEU A 30 -1.46 -9.99 -3.75
N GLU A 31 -2.77 -9.72 -3.83
CA GLU A 31 -3.36 -8.49 -3.29
C GLU A 31 -3.24 -8.43 -1.76
N GLU A 32 -3.35 -9.55 -1.07
CA GLU A 32 -3.10 -9.61 0.37
C GLU A 32 -1.62 -9.37 0.72
N ILE A 33 -0.69 -9.91 -0.07
CA ILE A 33 0.73 -9.64 0.08
C ILE A 33 1.01 -8.14 -0.14
N LYS A 34 0.43 -7.52 -1.17
CA LYS A 34 0.56 -6.07 -1.43
C LYS A 34 0.02 -5.25 -0.26
N ARG A 35 -1.20 -5.53 0.22
CA ARG A 35 -1.80 -4.86 1.38
C ARG A 35 -0.90 -4.95 2.61
N ASN A 36 -0.36 -6.14 2.89
CA ASN A 36 0.55 -6.34 4.01
C ASN A 36 1.88 -5.59 3.83
N ALA A 37 2.44 -5.59 2.61
CA ALA A 37 3.64 -4.84 2.29
C ALA A 37 3.43 -3.33 2.47
N ILE A 38 2.30 -2.78 1.99
CA ILE A 38 1.93 -1.37 2.18
C ILE A 38 1.89 -1.02 3.67
N ARG A 39 1.20 -1.85 4.48
CA ARG A 39 1.10 -1.65 5.93
C ARG A 39 2.47 -1.65 6.61
N VAL A 40 3.30 -2.64 6.33
CA VAL A 40 4.63 -2.78 6.95
C VAL A 40 5.57 -1.65 6.54
N LEU A 41 5.62 -1.32 5.25
CA LEU A 41 6.47 -0.24 4.75
C LEU A 41 6.05 1.13 5.28
N THR A 42 4.74 1.38 5.38
CA THR A 42 4.21 2.64 5.95
C THR A 42 4.61 2.79 7.42
N LEU A 43 4.45 1.73 8.22
CA LEU A 43 4.87 1.73 9.63
C LEU A 43 6.38 1.91 9.77
N ARG A 44 7.17 1.21 8.95
CA ARG A 44 8.63 1.30 8.99
C ARG A 44 9.13 2.69 8.58
N ALA A 45 8.55 3.28 7.54
CA ALA A 45 8.82 4.66 7.13
C ALA A 45 8.52 5.66 8.27
N ALA A 46 7.39 5.50 8.96
CA ALA A 46 7.05 6.32 10.11
C ALA A 46 8.06 6.17 11.27
N CYS A 47 8.52 4.95 11.55
CA CYS A 47 9.58 4.71 12.53
C CYS A 47 10.90 5.38 12.12
N TYR A 48 11.28 5.29 10.85
CA TYR A 48 12.47 5.97 10.32
C TYR A 48 12.35 7.49 10.41
N ALA A 49 11.18 8.05 10.10
CA ALA A 49 10.90 9.48 10.25
C ALA A 49 11.06 9.94 11.71
N ALA A 50 10.50 9.19 12.67
CA ALA A 50 10.61 9.48 14.10
C ALA A 50 12.07 9.42 14.61
N LYS A 51 12.89 8.55 14.02
CA LYS A 51 14.32 8.45 14.27
C LYS A 51 15.18 9.44 13.48
N GLN A 52 14.57 10.34 12.71
CA GLN A 52 15.24 11.27 11.79
C GLN A 52 16.11 10.56 10.73
N GLN A 53 15.83 9.28 10.45
CA GLN A 53 16.51 8.46 9.43
C GLN A 53 15.85 8.68 8.07
N TYR A 54 15.92 9.93 7.56
CA TYR A 54 15.15 10.36 6.38
C TYR A 54 15.52 9.64 5.08
N ARG A 55 16.75 9.11 4.97
CA ARG A 55 17.16 8.33 3.79
C ARG A 55 16.41 7.01 3.71
N ASP A 56 16.26 6.32 4.84
CA ASP A 56 15.58 5.02 4.92
C ASP A 56 14.07 5.19 4.81
N GLU A 57 13.51 6.24 5.41
CA GLU A 57 12.11 6.62 5.17
C GLU A 57 11.83 6.87 3.69
N LEU A 58 12.66 7.69 3.02
CA LEU A 58 12.47 7.95 1.59
C LEU A 58 12.59 6.68 0.75
N ARG A 59 13.50 5.77 1.13
CA ARG A 59 13.63 4.47 0.47
C ARG A 59 12.33 3.68 0.56
N ASP A 60 11.70 3.63 1.73
CA ASP A 60 10.42 2.95 1.93
C ASP A 60 9.28 3.66 1.20
N GLY A 61 9.25 5.00 1.21
CA GLY A 61 8.28 5.79 0.45
C GLY A 61 8.34 5.54 -1.06
N TRP A 62 9.54 5.44 -1.64
CA TRP A 62 9.71 5.07 -3.04
C TRP A 62 9.36 3.60 -3.31
N MET A 63 9.65 2.70 -2.37
CA MET A 63 9.25 1.30 -2.49
C MET A 63 7.72 1.17 -2.52
N LEU A 64 7.00 1.90 -1.68
CA LEU A 64 5.53 1.98 -1.69
C LEU A 64 4.99 2.40 -3.07
N ILE A 65 5.54 3.46 -3.66
CA ILE A 65 5.15 3.91 -5.01
C ILE A 65 5.37 2.81 -6.06
N ASN A 66 6.46 2.04 -5.94
CA ASN A 66 6.78 0.99 -6.91
C ASN A 66 5.86 -0.24 -6.79
N ILE A 67 5.47 -0.62 -5.56
CA ILE A 67 4.62 -1.82 -5.35
C ILE A 67 3.13 -1.52 -5.50
N ALA A 68 2.72 -0.28 -5.24
CA ALA A 68 1.33 0.14 -5.19
C ALA A 68 1.22 1.59 -5.66
N SER A 69 1.42 1.82 -6.96
CA SER A 69 1.38 3.17 -7.55
C SER A 69 0.00 3.84 -7.51
N GLU A 70 -1.05 3.05 -7.28
CA GLU A 70 -2.43 3.51 -7.08
C GLU A 70 -2.77 3.80 -5.62
N ASP A 71 -1.87 3.50 -4.69
CA ASP A 71 -2.00 3.81 -3.26
C ASP A 71 -1.28 5.15 -2.95
N PRO A 72 -1.93 6.10 -2.26
CA PRO A 72 -1.35 7.41 -1.96
C PRO A 72 -0.23 7.39 -0.91
N ALA A 73 -0.08 6.32 -0.10
CA ALA A 73 0.83 6.28 1.05
C ALA A 73 2.27 6.62 0.67
N GLY A 74 2.78 6.06 -0.44
CA GLY A 74 4.14 6.31 -0.90
C GLY A 74 4.35 7.78 -1.32
N TYR A 75 3.43 8.35 -2.10
CA TYR A 75 3.48 9.75 -2.51
C TYR A 75 3.36 10.72 -1.33
N LEU A 76 2.47 10.42 -0.37
CA LEU A 76 2.32 11.20 0.85
C LEU A 76 3.59 11.17 1.70
N CYS A 77 4.21 9.99 1.86
CA CYS A 77 5.47 9.84 2.59
C CYS A 77 6.59 10.70 1.97
N VAL A 78 6.88 10.47 0.68
CA VAL A 78 7.97 11.17 -0.03
C VAL A 78 7.69 12.67 -0.14
N GLY A 79 6.46 13.05 -0.53
CA GLY A 79 6.06 14.44 -0.72
C GLY A 79 6.14 15.24 0.58
N ARG A 80 5.59 14.72 1.68
CA ARG A 80 5.68 15.36 3.01
C ARG A 80 7.13 15.47 3.47
N ARG A 81 7.99 14.49 3.14
CA ARG A 81 9.39 14.55 3.54
C ARG A 81 10.20 15.57 2.75
N TYR A 82 9.95 15.73 1.46
CA TYR A 82 10.54 16.85 0.72
C TYR A 82 10.02 18.20 1.18
N ALA A 83 8.71 18.32 1.46
CA ALA A 83 8.14 19.56 1.98
C ALA A 83 8.77 19.96 3.32
N SER A 84 8.95 19.01 4.25
CA SER A 84 9.57 19.29 5.55
C SER A 84 11.06 19.64 5.47
N GLN A 85 11.73 19.35 4.35
CA GLN A 85 13.11 19.75 4.08
C GLN A 85 13.21 21.10 3.34
N GLY A 86 12.10 21.83 3.18
CA GLY A 86 12.05 23.06 2.38
C GLY A 86 12.17 22.82 0.87
N ARG A 87 12.15 21.56 0.41
CA ARG A 87 12.30 21.19 -0.99
C ARG A 87 10.93 21.17 -1.68
N HIS A 88 10.25 22.31 -1.65
CA HIS A 88 8.86 22.46 -2.06
C HIS A 88 8.60 22.09 -3.53
N GLN A 89 9.52 22.43 -4.44
CA GLN A 89 9.39 22.03 -5.85
C GLN A 89 9.37 20.50 -6.03
N ARG A 90 10.28 19.78 -5.38
CA ARG A 90 10.33 18.32 -5.46
C ARG A 90 9.14 17.67 -4.75
N ALA A 91 8.63 18.28 -3.68
CA ALA A 91 7.40 17.83 -3.04
C ALA A 91 6.20 17.97 -3.99
N LEU A 92 6.10 19.12 -4.67
CA LEU A 92 5.04 19.41 -5.65
C LEU A 92 5.04 18.38 -6.79
N ASP A 93 6.22 18.05 -7.33
CA ASP A 93 6.35 17.06 -8.40
C ASP A 93 5.85 15.67 -7.96
N VAL A 94 6.19 15.26 -6.72
CA VAL A 94 5.74 13.98 -6.16
C VAL A 94 4.23 13.96 -5.94
N PHE A 95 3.64 15.02 -5.39
CA PHE A 95 2.19 15.09 -5.20
C PHE A 95 1.43 15.11 -6.51
N ARG A 96 1.94 15.79 -7.55
CA ARG A 96 1.34 15.76 -8.90
C ARG A 96 1.32 14.36 -9.47
N LYS A 97 2.44 13.64 -9.39
CA LYS A 97 2.51 12.25 -9.84
C LYS A 97 1.52 11.35 -9.08
N GLY A 98 1.39 11.57 -7.77
CA GLY A 98 0.38 10.88 -6.96
C GLY A 98 -1.04 11.13 -7.46
N LEU A 99 -1.41 12.38 -7.75
CA LEU A 99 -2.73 12.75 -8.26
C LEU A 99 -3.02 12.19 -9.67
N GLU A 100 -1.98 11.95 -10.47
CA GLU A 100 -2.11 11.31 -11.78
C GLU A 100 -2.30 9.78 -11.67
N SER A 101 -1.82 9.16 -10.59
CA SER A 101 -1.73 7.70 -10.45
C SER A 101 -2.79 7.11 -9.51
N VAL A 102 -3.20 7.87 -8.50
CA VAL A 102 -4.16 7.42 -7.47
C VAL A 102 -5.58 7.72 -7.92
N PRO A 103 -6.51 6.75 -7.89
CA PRO A 103 -7.91 6.99 -8.22
C PRO A 103 -8.55 8.05 -7.31
N MET A 104 -9.37 8.94 -7.88
CA MET A 104 -10.10 9.96 -7.11
C MET A 104 -11.04 9.38 -6.04
N SER A 105 -11.48 8.13 -6.22
CA SER A 105 -12.32 7.39 -5.25
C SER A 105 -11.55 6.89 -4.03
N HIS A 106 -10.21 6.93 -4.05
CA HIS A 106 -9.40 6.51 -2.91
C HIS A 106 -9.63 7.48 -1.74
N SER A 107 -9.85 6.96 -0.52
CA SER A 107 -10.18 7.77 0.68
C SER A 107 -9.17 8.90 0.93
N ASP A 108 -7.89 8.60 0.71
CA ASP A 108 -6.78 9.52 0.93
C ASP A 108 -6.37 10.36 -0.30
N TYR A 109 -7.14 10.36 -1.39
CA TYR A 109 -6.86 11.21 -2.55
C TYR A 109 -6.82 12.70 -2.17
N HIS A 110 -7.68 13.12 -1.25
CA HIS A 110 -7.73 14.50 -0.76
C HIS A 110 -6.43 14.93 -0.04
N CYS A 111 -5.72 14.00 0.60
CA CYS A 111 -4.44 14.27 1.26
C CYS A 111 -3.36 14.69 0.24
N LEU A 112 -3.39 14.13 -0.98
CA LEU A 112 -2.47 14.50 -2.05
C LEU A 112 -2.76 15.92 -2.56
N LEU A 113 -4.05 16.28 -2.69
CA LEU A 113 -4.46 17.64 -3.07
C LEU A 113 -3.96 18.66 -2.04
N GLN A 114 -4.16 18.39 -0.75
CA GLN A 114 -3.66 19.25 0.34
C GLN A 114 -2.14 19.37 0.31
N GLY A 115 -1.43 18.24 0.15
CA GLY A 115 0.03 18.23 0.03
C GLY A 115 0.52 19.09 -1.13
N LYS A 116 -0.10 18.95 -2.31
CA LYS A 116 0.18 19.78 -3.49
C LYS A 116 -0.05 21.25 -3.20
N MET A 117 -1.19 21.62 -2.62
CA MET A 117 -1.52 23.02 -2.31
C MET A 117 -0.50 23.65 -1.35
N HIS A 118 -0.16 22.96 -0.26
CA HIS A 118 0.83 23.47 0.69
C HIS A 118 2.22 23.63 0.06
N ALA A 119 2.64 22.64 -0.75
CA ALA A 119 3.91 22.72 -1.47
C ALA A 119 3.93 23.89 -2.46
N GLN A 120 2.83 24.14 -3.16
CA GLN A 120 2.71 25.24 -4.13
C GLN A 120 2.70 26.63 -3.46
N GLN A 121 2.11 26.75 -2.27
CA GLN A 121 2.09 28.01 -1.50
C GLN A 121 3.46 28.36 -0.89
N SER A 122 4.37 27.39 -0.83
CA SER A 122 5.70 27.53 -0.22
C SER A 122 6.83 27.66 -1.25
N LEU A 123 6.48 27.89 -2.53
CA LEU A 123 7.41 28.23 -3.62
C LEU A 123 7.66 29.73 -3.68
#